data_AF-A0A259P8C0-F1
#
_entry.id   AF-A0A259P8C0-F1
#
_cell.length_a   1.000
_cell.length_b   1.000
_cell.length_c   1.000
_cell.angle_alpha   90.00
_cell.angle_beta   90.00
_cell.angle_gamma   90.00
#
_symmetry.space_group_name_H-M   'P 1'
#
loop_
_entity.id
_entity.type
_entity.pdbx_description
1 polymer ?
#
loop_
_entity_poly.entity_id
_entity_poly.type
_entity_poly.pdbx_seq_one_letter_code
_entity_poly.pdbx_strand_id
1 'polypeptide(L)' 'MNPLDTAVGFSSSFLFVPATRPERFIKALDSGADGVILDLEDAVSEKDKDQARAAIRSAWPSFSP' A
#
# COMPACT_ATOMS: atom_id res chain seq x y z
N MET A 1 2.78 -5.24 26.52
CA MET A 1 3.47 -4.79 25.29
C MET A 1 2.92 -3.42 24.96
N ASN A 2 3.78 -2.41 24.79
CA ASN A 2 3.32 -1.09 24.38
C ASN A 2 2.90 -1.19 22.90
N PRO A 3 1.68 -0.76 22.50
CA PRO A 3 1.28 -0.78 21.09
C PRO A 3 2.18 0.07 20.17
N LEU A 4 2.97 0.98 20.74
CA LEU A 4 3.98 1.75 20.02
C LEU A 4 5.24 0.94 19.68
N ASP A 5 5.49 -0.20 20.33
CA ASP A 5 6.64 -1.07 20.06
C ASP A 5 6.38 -2.00 18.87
N THR A 6 5.83 -1.47 17.77
CA THR A 6 5.55 -2.21 16.52
C THR A 6 6.32 -1.59 15.36
N ALA A 7 6.54 -2.34 14.28
CA ALA A 7 7.21 -1.79 13.08
C ALA A 7 6.54 -0.51 12.57
N VAL A 8 5.20 -0.46 12.60
CA VAL A 8 4.42 0.74 12.28
C VAL A 8 4.65 1.86 13.29
N GLY A 9 4.74 1.54 14.58
CA GLY A 9 5.00 2.53 15.64
C GLY A 9 6.36 3.22 15.54
N PHE A 10 7.36 2.57 14.92
CA PHE A 10 8.67 3.16 14.63
C PHE A 10 8.78 3.84 13.25
N SER A 11 7.72 3.81 12.44
CA SER A 11 7.73 4.38 11.09
C SER A 11 7.71 5.91 11.12
N SER A 12 8.60 6.54 10.35
CA SER A 12 8.72 8.00 10.19
C SER A 12 8.23 8.49 8.82
N SER A 13 8.03 7.58 7.88
CA SER A 13 7.63 7.88 6.50
C SER A 13 6.61 6.88 5.97
N PHE A 14 5.56 7.38 5.34
CA PHE A 14 4.55 6.57 4.66
C PHE A 14 4.38 7.04 3.22
N LEU A 15 4.39 6.10 2.28
CA LEU A 15 4.14 6.37 0.87
C LEU A 15 2.73 5.90 0.48
N PHE A 16 1.88 6.86 0.08
CA PHE A 16 0.53 6.58 -0.42
C PHE A 16 0.55 6.27 -1.91
N VAL A 17 -0.08 5.16 -2.29
CA VAL A 17 -0.11 4.66 -3.67
C VAL A 17 -1.56 4.34 -4.04
N PRO A 18 -2.13 4.97 -5.09
CA PRO A 18 -3.47 4.62 -5.56
C PRO A 18 -3.53 3.15 -5.98
N ALA A 19 -4.50 2.39 -5.46
CA ALA A 19 -4.63 0.97 -5.77
C ALA A 19 -5.06 0.68 -7.23
N THR A 20 -5.42 1.72 -7.98
CA THR A 20 -5.65 1.67 -9.45
C THR A 20 -4.36 1.67 -10.27
N ARG A 21 -3.19 1.78 -9.63
CA ARG A 21 -1.86 1.86 -10.26
C ARG A 21 -0.95 0.70 -9.85
N PRO A 22 -1.29 -0.56 -10.23
CA PRO A 22 -0.51 -1.73 -9.82
C PRO A 22 0.95 -1.68 -10.26
N GLU A 23 1.27 -0.98 -11.34
CA GLU A 23 2.65 -0.76 -11.80
C GLU A 23 3.53 0.02 -10.80
N ARG A 24 2.91 0.66 -9.80
CA ARG A 24 3.60 1.42 -8.75
C ARG A 24 3.86 0.62 -7.48
N PHE A 25 3.22 -0.53 -7.27
CA PHE A 25 3.29 -1.26 -6.00
C PHE A 25 4.72 -1.69 -5.66
N ILE A 26 5.39 -2.39 -6.57
CA ILE A 26 6.78 -2.85 -6.33
C ILE A 26 7.74 -1.65 -6.19
N LYS A 27 7.60 -0.63 -7.03
CA LYS A 27 8.42 0.59 -6.90
C LYS A 27 8.23 1.31 -5.57
N ALA A 28 7.04 1.25 -5.00
CA ALA A 28 6.76 1.83 -3.69
C ALA A 28 7.37 0.99 -2.57
N LEU A 29 7.29 -0.35 -2.66
CA LEU A 29 7.98 -1.24 -1.72
C LEU A 29 9.51 -1.05 -1.77
N ASP A 30 10.07 -0.81 -2.95
CA ASP A 30 11.51 -0.55 -3.16
C ASP A 30 11.93 0.90 -2.85
N SER A 31 11.01 1.78 -2.42
CA SER A 31 11.27 3.22 -2.28
C SER A 31 12.07 3.61 -1.04
N GLY A 32 12.20 2.70 -0.06
CA GLY A 32 12.80 2.97 1.24
C GLY A 32 11.88 3.70 2.23
N ALA A 33 10.59 3.85 1.91
CA ALA A 33 9.60 4.29 2.90
C ALA A 33 9.41 3.25 4.00
N ASP A 34 9.19 3.69 5.24
CA ASP A 34 8.98 2.78 6.38
C ASP A 34 7.67 1.98 6.22
N GLY A 35 6.68 2.54 5.53
CA GLY A 35 5.44 1.86 5.16
C GLY A 35 4.85 2.33 3.84
N VAL A 36 4.15 1.43 3.16
CA VAL A 36 3.40 1.72 1.93
C VAL A 36 1.91 1.55 2.21
N ILE A 37 1.11 2.56 1.87
CA ILE A 37 -0.35 2.55 2.00
C ILE A 37 -0.94 2.46 0.60
N LEU A 38 -1.56 1.32 0.29
CA LEU A 38 -2.34 1.16 -0.94
C LEU A 38 -3.74 1.75 -0.73
N ASP A 39 -3.98 2.91 -1.33
CA ASP A 39 -5.19 3.69 -1.12
C ASP A 39 -6.37 3.15 -1.95
N LEU A 40 -7.49 2.92 -1.29
CA LEU A 40 -8.76 2.44 -1.82
C LEU A 40 -9.88 3.49 -1.72
N GLU A 41 -9.59 4.67 -1.16
CA GLU A 41 -10.55 5.74 -0.89
C GLU A 41 -10.29 6.93 -1.82
N ASP A 42 -9.68 8.00 -1.33
CA ASP A 42 -9.70 9.31 -1.99
C ASP A 42 -8.93 9.34 -3.32
N ALA A 43 -7.92 8.48 -3.47
CA ALA A 43 -7.20 8.33 -4.75
C ALA A 43 -7.90 7.40 -5.75
N VAL A 44 -9.08 6.85 -5.43
CA VAL A 44 -9.80 5.87 -6.24
C VAL A 44 -11.22 6.36 -6.53
N SER A 45 -11.55 6.54 -7.80
CA SER A 45 -12.92 6.91 -8.18
C SER A 45 -13.90 5.78 -7.84
N GLU A 46 -15.16 6.12 -7.53
CA GLU A 46 -16.17 5.15 -7.07
C GLU A 46 -16.28 3.93 -8.01
N LYS A 47 -16.27 4.17 -9.32
CA LYS A 47 -16.35 3.13 -10.36
C LYS A 47 -15.12 2.21 -10.42
N ASP A 48 -13.98 2.64 -9.88
CA ASP A 48 -12.72 1.91 -9.96
C ASP A 48 -12.44 1.10 -8.68
N LYS A 49 -13.27 1.23 -7.64
CA LYS A 49 -13.06 0.57 -6.33
C LYS A 49 -12.94 -0.94 -6.43
N ASP A 50 -13.76 -1.58 -7.26
CA ASP A 50 -13.70 -3.03 -7.44
C ASP A 50 -12.45 -3.46 -8.21
N GLN A 51 -12.06 -2.70 -9.23
CA GLN A 51 -10.81 -2.94 -9.96
C GLN A 51 -9.60 -2.75 -9.04
N ALA A 52 -9.59 -1.72 -8.20
CA ALA A 52 -8.52 -1.43 -7.26
C ALA A 52 -8.31 -2.57 -6.25
N ARG A 53 -9.39 -3.10 -5.67
CA ARG A 53 -9.32 -4.28 -4.78
C ARG A 53 -8.81 -5.52 -5.51
N ALA A 54 -9.27 -5.74 -6.75
CA ALA A 54 -8.80 -6.87 -7.57
C ALA A 54 -7.31 -6.75 -7.91
N ALA A 55 -6.83 -5.54 -8.19
CA ALA A 55 -5.42 -5.28 -8.47
C ALA A 55 -4.53 -5.63 -7.26
N ILE A 56 -4.92 -5.19 -6.04
CA ILE A 56 -4.21 -5.57 -4.81
C ILE A 56 -4.21 -7.08 -4.65
N ARG A 57 -5.38 -7.74 -4.79
CA ARG A 57 -5.49 -9.20 -4.63
C ARG A 57 -4.59 -9.97 -5.60
N SER A 58 -4.51 -9.51 -6.85
CA SER A 58 -3.67 -10.14 -7.87
C SER A 58 -2.18 -9.91 -7.62
N ALA A 59 -1.80 -8.75 -7.07
CA ALA A 59 -0.41 -8.42 -6.79
C ALA A 59 0.08 -9.00 -5.45
N TRP A 60 -0.81 -9.26 -4.50
CA TRP A 60 -0.48 -9.68 -3.14
C TRP A 60 0.54 -10.84 -3.06
N PRO A 61 0.45 -11.91 -3.88
CA PRO A 61 1.42 -13.01 -3.83
C PRO A 61 2.85 -12.60 -4.20
N SER A 62 3.04 -11.45 -4.86
CA SER A 62 4.35 -10.91 -5.25
C SER A 62 4.98 -10.00 -4.21
N PHE A 63 4.26 -9.64 -3.15
CA PHE A 63 4.81 -8.85 -2.05
C PHE A 63 5.66 -9.76 -1.18
N SER A 64 6.97 -9.53 -1.18
CA SER A 64 7.89 -10.18 -0.24
C SER A 64 8.00 -9.33 1.02
N PRO A 65 7.99 -9.94 2.22
CA PRO A 65 8.39 -9.27 3.45
C PRO A 65 9.89 -8.94 3.46
#